data_AF-A0A410PPJ3-F1
#
_entry.id   AF-A0A410PPJ3-F1
#
_cell.length_a   1.000
_cell.length_b   1.000
_cell.length_c   1.000
_cell.angle_alpha   90.00
_cell.angle_beta   90.00
_cell.angle_gamma   90.00
#
_symmetry.space_group_name_H-M   'P 1'
#
loop_
_entity.id
_entity.type
_entity.pdbx_description
1 polymer ?
#
loop_
_entity_poly.entity_id
_entity_poly.type
_entity_poly.pdbx_seq_one_letter_code
_entity_poly.pdbx_strand_id
1 'polypeptide(L)'
;MSKPKWETVKDKLVLVEGWARDGLTDEQIAKNLGIGKTAFYKYKKEHTEFANTLKKGKEVVDFEVENALLKRALGYTYEEITKERTIDGGQRSRHVEGKVELTEQDWLFALAYFKNQCCYCGESSNLTKDHIIPVKAGGAYTRNNIIPCCKSCNSSKNSNDMLEWYEKQPFFSQDRLDKIYEYVGFINRLMSVETRESTSLITTKIIKKEVPPDVTAQIFWLKNRKPGQWRDKQDIEHSGNMTVNNPYKDLSTEELKRLAQMSDEDG
;
A
#
# COMPACT_ATOMS: atom_id res chain seq x y z
N MET A 1 -36.25 -8.95 -23.92
CA MET A 1 -35.64 -7.78 -24.60
C MET A 1 -34.33 -7.46 -23.89
N SER A 2 -33.22 -7.28 -24.63
CA SER A 2 -31.92 -6.93 -24.03
C SER A 2 -32.03 -5.59 -23.29
N LYS A 3 -31.50 -5.50 -22.07
CA LYS A 3 -31.47 -4.23 -21.31
C LYS A 3 -30.73 -3.16 -22.14
N PRO A 4 -31.17 -1.88 -22.12
CA PRO A 4 -30.40 -0.79 -22.72
C PRO A 4 -28.98 -0.77 -22.17
N LYS A 5 -27.98 -0.47 -23.03
CA LYS A 5 -26.55 -0.46 -22.64
C LYS A 5 -26.28 0.48 -21.45
N TRP A 6 -27.03 1.57 -21.31
CA TRP A 6 -26.93 2.49 -20.18
C TRP A 6 -27.34 1.84 -18.85
N GLU A 7 -28.45 1.10 -18.79
CA GLU A 7 -28.89 0.48 -17.52
C GLU A 7 -27.90 -0.56 -17.00
N THR A 8 -27.18 -1.21 -17.91
CA THR A 8 -26.09 -2.13 -17.53
C THR A 8 -24.88 -1.38 -16.94
N VAL A 9 -24.65 -0.13 -17.32
CA VAL A 9 -23.61 0.75 -16.75
C VAL A 9 -24.08 1.33 -15.41
N LYS A 10 -25.36 1.73 -15.32
CA LYS A 10 -25.98 2.25 -14.10
C LYS A 10 -25.91 1.23 -12.95
N ASP A 11 -26.15 -0.04 -13.24
CA ASP A 11 -26.01 -1.14 -12.26
C ASP A 11 -24.55 -1.31 -11.74
N LYS A 12 -23.56 -0.69 -12.39
CA LYS A 12 -22.13 -0.81 -12.09
C LYS A 12 -21.46 0.48 -11.60
N LEU A 13 -22.22 1.51 -11.23
CA LEU A 13 -21.64 2.78 -10.76
C LEU A 13 -20.68 2.61 -9.58
N VAL A 14 -20.97 1.69 -8.65
CA VAL A 14 -20.05 1.40 -7.52
C VAL A 14 -18.69 0.89 -8.00
N LEU A 15 -18.66 0.02 -9.02
CA LEU A 15 -17.42 -0.48 -9.61
C LEU A 15 -16.67 0.64 -10.35
N VAL A 16 -17.40 1.52 -11.04
CA VAL A 16 -16.84 2.69 -11.72
C VAL A 16 -16.17 3.65 -10.73
N GLU A 17 -16.81 3.90 -9.58
CA GLU A 17 -16.20 4.71 -8.51
C GLU A 17 -14.92 4.06 -8.00
N GLY A 18 -14.93 2.73 -7.79
CA GLY A 18 -13.76 1.97 -7.38
C GLY A 18 -12.60 2.06 -8.37
N TRP A 19 -12.85 1.81 -9.64
CA TRP A 19 -11.82 1.92 -10.67
C TRP A 19 -11.26 3.33 -10.84
N ALA A 20 -12.12 4.35 -10.75
CA ALA A 20 -11.68 5.74 -10.76
C ALA A 20 -10.78 6.07 -9.55
N ARG A 21 -11.10 5.49 -8.37
CA ARG A 21 -10.28 5.58 -7.15
C ARG A 21 -8.95 4.85 -7.26
N ASP A 22 -8.90 3.78 -8.04
CA ASP A 22 -7.65 3.03 -8.28
C ASP A 22 -6.79 3.68 -9.39
N GLY A 23 -7.21 4.83 -9.92
CA GLY A 23 -6.45 5.60 -10.91
C GLY A 23 -6.62 5.15 -12.36
N LEU A 24 -7.64 4.32 -12.68
CA LEU A 24 -7.88 3.89 -14.06
C LEU A 24 -8.32 5.07 -14.94
N THR A 25 -7.87 5.06 -16.20
CA THR A 25 -8.28 6.06 -17.19
C THR A 25 -9.71 5.83 -17.68
N ASP A 26 -10.34 6.88 -18.19
CA ASP A 26 -11.70 6.82 -18.77
C ASP A 26 -11.79 5.71 -19.86
N GLU A 27 -10.71 5.49 -20.63
CA GLU A 27 -10.61 4.41 -21.63
C GLU A 27 -10.57 3.00 -21.00
N GLN A 28 -9.83 2.81 -19.92
CA GLN A 28 -9.74 1.54 -19.22
C GLN A 28 -11.07 1.19 -18.55
N ILE A 29 -11.73 2.18 -17.94
CA ILE A 29 -13.06 2.03 -17.36
C ILE A 29 -14.09 1.68 -18.45
N ALA A 30 -14.05 2.36 -19.61
CA ALA A 30 -14.91 2.03 -20.74
C ALA A 30 -14.75 0.57 -21.21
N LYS A 31 -13.49 0.10 -21.29
CA LYS A 31 -13.16 -1.29 -21.62
C LYS A 31 -13.72 -2.27 -20.58
N ASN A 32 -13.56 -1.99 -19.29
CA ASN A 32 -14.09 -2.83 -18.20
C ASN A 32 -15.63 -2.88 -18.17
N LEU A 33 -16.29 -1.80 -18.60
CA LEU A 33 -17.74 -1.75 -18.77
C LEU A 33 -18.23 -2.46 -20.04
N GLY A 34 -17.33 -2.84 -20.95
CA GLY A 34 -17.69 -3.42 -22.24
C GLY A 34 -18.34 -2.43 -23.21
N ILE A 35 -18.04 -1.13 -23.07
CA ILE A 35 -18.59 -0.07 -23.92
C ILE A 35 -17.48 0.62 -24.73
N GLY A 36 -17.84 1.13 -25.92
CA GLY A 36 -16.91 1.92 -26.73
C GLY A 36 -16.66 3.30 -26.13
N LYS A 37 -15.50 3.89 -26.42
CA LYS A 37 -15.09 5.23 -25.97
C LYS A 37 -16.17 6.29 -26.23
N THR A 38 -16.74 6.32 -27.43
CA THR A 38 -17.80 7.27 -27.80
C THR A 38 -19.04 7.15 -26.91
N ALA A 39 -19.44 5.92 -26.55
CA ALA A 39 -20.56 5.68 -25.65
C ALA A 39 -20.25 6.15 -24.21
N PHE A 40 -19.01 5.93 -23.75
CA PHE A 40 -18.55 6.41 -22.44
C PHE A 40 -18.68 7.93 -22.31
N TYR A 41 -18.14 8.69 -23.27
CA TYR A 41 -18.22 10.15 -23.25
C TYR A 41 -19.66 10.66 -23.44
N LYS A 42 -20.45 9.97 -24.26
CA LYS A 42 -21.90 10.24 -24.38
C LYS A 42 -22.59 10.11 -23.03
N TYR A 43 -22.39 8.99 -22.32
CA TYR A 43 -23.01 8.76 -21.02
C TYR A 43 -22.52 9.74 -19.95
N LYS A 44 -21.24 10.11 -19.99
CA LYS A 44 -20.67 11.13 -19.09
C LYS A 44 -21.33 12.51 -19.30
N LYS A 45 -21.77 12.82 -20.53
CA LYS A 45 -22.47 14.07 -20.85
C LYS A 45 -23.96 14.01 -20.51
N GLU A 46 -24.61 12.89 -20.81
CA GLU A 46 -26.07 12.72 -20.70
C GLU A 46 -26.53 12.31 -19.29
N HIS A 47 -25.65 11.71 -18.48
CA HIS A 47 -25.99 11.19 -17.16
C HIS A 47 -25.08 11.77 -16.07
N THR A 48 -25.60 12.75 -15.33
CA THR A 48 -24.87 13.45 -14.27
C THR A 48 -24.39 12.51 -13.16
N GLU A 49 -25.16 11.45 -12.85
CA GLU A 49 -24.78 10.41 -11.89
C GLU A 49 -23.48 9.68 -12.26
N PHE A 50 -23.25 9.41 -13.55
CA PHE A 50 -22.00 8.79 -14.02
C PHE A 50 -20.83 9.74 -13.91
N ALA A 51 -21.03 11.00 -14.31
CA ALA A 51 -20.00 12.04 -14.20
C ALA A 51 -19.60 12.30 -12.74
N ASN A 52 -20.57 12.38 -11.84
CA ASN A 52 -20.34 12.59 -10.41
C ASN A 52 -19.61 11.39 -9.77
N THR A 53 -19.97 10.17 -10.16
CA THR A 53 -19.29 8.94 -9.69
C THR A 53 -17.80 8.96 -10.08
N LEU A 54 -17.49 9.31 -11.32
CA LEU A 54 -16.10 9.42 -11.79
C LEU A 54 -15.35 10.54 -11.07
N LYS A 55 -15.99 11.69 -10.85
CA LYS A 55 -15.40 12.82 -10.13
C LYS A 55 -15.07 12.42 -8.69
N LYS A 56 -16.03 11.85 -7.97
CA LYS A 56 -15.89 11.40 -6.58
C LYS A 56 -14.81 10.33 -6.42
N GLY A 57 -14.72 9.37 -7.36
CA GLY A 57 -13.66 8.36 -7.35
C GLY A 57 -12.26 8.98 -7.51
N LYS A 58 -12.13 9.99 -8.38
CA LYS A 58 -10.85 10.66 -8.67
C LYS A 58 -10.35 11.56 -7.54
N GLU A 59 -11.24 12.10 -6.70
CA GLU A 59 -10.86 12.98 -5.58
C GLU A 59 -9.84 12.33 -4.63
N VAL A 60 -9.91 11.02 -4.41
CA VAL A 60 -8.96 10.30 -3.55
C VAL A 60 -7.57 10.25 -4.20
N VAL A 61 -7.50 9.89 -5.47
CA VAL A 61 -6.23 9.84 -6.22
C VAL A 61 -5.63 11.24 -6.35
N ASP A 62 -6.46 12.25 -6.62
CA ASP A 62 -6.02 13.64 -6.68
C ASP A 62 -5.44 14.08 -5.34
N PHE A 63 -6.08 13.73 -4.21
CA PHE A 63 -5.55 14.00 -2.87
C PHE A 63 -4.23 13.28 -2.58
N GLU A 64 -4.08 12.02 -3.00
CA GLU A 64 -2.83 11.27 -2.86
C GLU A 64 -1.70 11.89 -3.68
N VAL A 65 -1.98 12.29 -4.92
CA VAL A 65 -1.03 13.01 -5.77
C VAL A 65 -0.67 14.37 -5.17
N GLU A 66 -1.65 15.10 -4.64
CA GLU A 66 -1.42 16.36 -3.93
C GLU A 66 -0.49 16.16 -2.71
N ASN A 67 -0.73 15.12 -1.90
CA ASN A 67 0.12 14.82 -0.74
C ASN A 67 1.53 14.40 -1.14
N ALA A 68 1.67 13.58 -2.19
CA ALA A 68 2.96 13.18 -2.72
C ALA A 68 3.73 14.40 -3.27
N LEU A 69 3.03 15.28 -3.98
CA LEU A 69 3.60 16.52 -4.51
C LEU A 69 3.99 17.48 -3.38
N LEU A 70 3.16 17.63 -2.36
CA LEU A 70 3.44 18.45 -1.18
C LEU A 70 4.66 17.90 -0.41
N LYS A 71 4.71 16.59 -0.18
CA LYS A 71 5.86 15.91 0.46
C LYS A 71 7.15 16.17 -0.30
N ARG A 72 7.10 16.14 -1.64
CA ARG A 72 8.25 16.47 -2.49
C ARG A 72 8.58 17.97 -2.47
N ALA A 73 7.57 18.83 -2.48
CA ALA A 73 7.71 20.28 -2.44
C ALA A 73 8.34 20.76 -1.13
N LEU A 74 8.03 20.14 0.01
CA LEU A 74 8.57 20.49 1.33
C LEU A 74 9.88 19.78 1.67
N GLY A 75 10.25 18.75 0.90
CA GLY A 75 11.31 17.82 1.30
C GLY A 75 10.83 16.84 2.37
N TYR A 76 11.50 15.71 2.48
CA TYR A 76 11.17 14.69 3.48
C TYR A 76 12.39 13.83 3.80
N THR A 77 12.42 13.28 5.02
CA THR A 77 13.38 12.23 5.38
C THR A 77 12.76 10.86 5.21
N TYR A 78 13.54 9.88 4.74
CA TYR A 78 13.15 8.48 4.72
C TYR A 78 14.33 7.60 5.16
N GLU A 79 14.00 6.46 5.74
CA GLU A 79 14.99 5.43 6.06
C GLU A 79 15.17 4.54 4.84
N GLU A 80 16.37 4.55 4.28
CA GLU A 80 16.78 3.58 3.27
C GLU A 80 17.39 2.37 3.98
N ILE A 81 16.78 1.22 3.75
CA ILE A 81 17.21 -0.06 4.31
C ILE A 81 18.06 -0.77 3.25
N THR A 82 19.36 -0.85 3.48
CA THR A 82 20.24 -1.72 2.69
C THR A 82 20.27 -3.10 3.34
N LYS A 83 19.91 -4.12 2.56
CA LYS A 83 20.01 -5.52 2.98
C LYS A 83 21.13 -6.17 2.18
N GLU A 84 22.14 -6.70 2.86
CA GLU A 84 23.26 -7.41 2.25
C GLU A 84 23.18 -8.90 2.59
N ARG A 85 23.75 -9.73 1.71
CA ARG A 85 23.97 -11.16 1.98
C ARG A 85 25.32 -11.29 2.66
N THR A 86 25.34 -11.47 3.98
CA THR A 86 26.57 -11.76 4.72
C THR A 86 26.58 -13.21 5.22
N ILE A 87 27.77 -13.80 5.17
CA ILE A 87 28.13 -15.05 5.84
C ILE A 87 29.12 -14.58 6.92
N ASP A 88 28.68 -14.35 8.16
CA ASP A 88 29.66 -14.04 9.20
C ASP A 88 29.27 -14.55 10.59
N GLY A 89 30.22 -15.29 11.16
CA GLY A 89 30.22 -15.79 12.51
C GLY A 89 30.48 -14.68 13.53
N GLY A 90 29.77 -14.76 14.64
CA GLY A 90 29.86 -13.78 15.72
C GLY A 90 29.07 -14.17 16.98
N GLN A 91 29.48 -15.28 17.61
CA GLN A 91 29.41 -15.60 19.04
C GLN A 91 28.16 -15.24 19.91
N ARG A 92 27.39 -16.30 20.23
CA ARG A 92 26.86 -16.73 21.56
C ARG A 92 25.35 -16.98 21.61
N SER A 93 24.97 -18.19 21.24
CA SER A 93 24.20 -19.13 22.08
C SER A 93 24.39 -20.52 21.48
N ARG A 94 24.42 -21.56 22.31
CA ARG A 94 24.77 -22.93 21.92
C ARG A 94 23.67 -23.54 21.05
N HIS A 95 23.53 -23.09 19.81
CA HIS A 95 22.60 -23.61 18.83
C HIS A 95 23.38 -24.06 17.58
N VAL A 96 23.01 -25.24 17.11
CA VAL A 96 23.53 -25.88 15.90
C VAL A 96 23.30 -24.96 14.70
N GLU A 97 24.37 -24.67 13.95
CA GLU A 97 24.39 -23.80 12.77
C GLU A 97 23.23 -24.07 11.80
N GLY A 98 22.60 -22.99 11.32
CA GLY A 98 21.64 -23.02 10.20
C GLY A 98 20.18 -23.35 10.55
N LYS A 99 19.81 -23.46 11.84
CA LYS A 99 18.41 -23.70 12.24
C LYS A 99 17.64 -22.40 12.47
N VAL A 100 16.48 -22.26 11.82
CA VAL A 100 15.51 -21.18 12.05
C VAL A 100 14.97 -21.29 13.48
N GLU A 101 15.30 -20.34 14.33
CA GLU A 101 14.82 -20.30 15.72
C GLU A 101 13.30 -20.04 15.78
N LEU A 102 12.64 -20.59 16.82
CA LEU A 102 11.21 -20.41 17.07
C LEU A 102 10.85 -18.93 17.29
N THR A 103 9.97 -18.38 16.45
CA THR A 103 9.44 -17.01 16.60
C THR A 103 8.22 -16.93 17.53
N GLU A 104 7.81 -15.73 17.93
CA GLU A 104 6.56 -15.51 18.66
C GLU A 104 5.33 -15.93 17.84
N GLN A 105 5.36 -15.69 16.52
CA GLN A 105 4.29 -16.09 15.60
C GLN A 105 4.19 -17.61 15.47
N ASP A 106 5.32 -18.32 15.42
CA ASP A 106 5.33 -19.79 15.45
C ASP A 106 4.71 -20.32 16.74
N TRP A 107 4.99 -19.67 17.86
CA TRP A 107 4.42 -20.04 19.15
C TRP A 107 2.91 -19.80 19.20
N LEU A 108 2.43 -18.64 18.73
CA LEU A 108 1.00 -18.34 18.64
C LEU A 108 0.28 -19.30 17.69
N PHE A 109 0.92 -19.69 16.59
CA PHE A 109 0.39 -20.70 15.67
C PHE A 109 0.23 -22.06 16.35
N ALA A 110 1.26 -22.50 17.08
CA ALA A 110 1.20 -23.76 17.84
C ALA A 110 0.06 -23.73 18.87
N LEU A 111 -0.07 -22.65 19.64
CA LEU A 111 -1.18 -22.46 20.59
C LEU A 111 -2.55 -22.54 19.89
N ALA A 112 -2.73 -21.83 18.78
CA ALA A 112 -3.98 -21.86 18.03
C ALA A 112 -4.30 -23.25 17.47
N TYR A 113 -3.31 -23.95 16.90
CA TYR A 113 -3.47 -25.30 16.35
C TYR A 113 -3.95 -26.30 17.42
N PHE A 114 -3.40 -26.21 18.62
CA PHE A 114 -3.80 -27.02 19.78
C PHE A 114 -4.96 -26.41 20.59
N LYS A 115 -5.67 -25.40 20.05
CA LYS A 115 -6.83 -24.77 20.70
C LYS A 115 -6.56 -24.22 22.11
N ASN A 116 -5.36 -23.67 22.33
CA ASN A 116 -4.88 -23.23 23.64
C ASN A 116 -4.96 -24.32 24.71
N GLN A 117 -4.64 -25.57 24.33
CA GLN A 117 -4.56 -26.71 25.24
C GLN A 117 -3.20 -27.37 25.16
N CYS A 118 -2.82 -28.07 26.22
CA CYS A 118 -1.70 -28.98 26.25
C CYS A 118 -1.92 -30.06 25.19
N CYS A 119 -0.90 -30.27 24.35
CA CYS A 119 -0.91 -31.29 23.31
C CYS A 119 -1.20 -32.69 23.88
N TYR A 120 -0.65 -33.02 25.06
CA TYR A 120 -0.79 -34.33 25.70
C TYR A 120 -2.10 -34.50 26.49
N CYS A 121 -2.31 -33.74 27.56
CA CYS A 121 -3.43 -33.99 28.48
C CYS A 121 -4.68 -33.14 28.21
N GLY A 122 -4.57 -32.09 27.38
CA GLY A 122 -5.69 -31.19 27.08
C GLY A 122 -5.93 -30.06 28.07
N GLU A 123 -5.16 -29.95 29.14
CA GLU A 123 -5.23 -28.84 30.09
C GLU A 123 -4.93 -27.49 29.39
N SER A 124 -5.70 -26.46 29.69
CA SER A 124 -5.58 -25.12 29.07
C SER A 124 -4.77 -24.12 29.88
N SER A 125 -4.48 -24.41 31.15
CA SER A 125 -3.75 -23.50 32.04
C SER A 125 -2.23 -23.66 31.95
N ASN A 126 -1.51 -22.56 32.15
CA ASN A 126 -0.05 -22.51 32.30
C ASN A 126 0.72 -23.28 31.22
N LEU A 127 0.37 -23.02 29.95
CA LEU A 127 1.05 -23.62 28.81
C LEU A 127 2.48 -23.10 28.68
N THR A 128 3.38 -24.04 28.48
CA THR A 128 4.83 -23.87 28.30
C THR A 128 5.25 -24.50 26.97
N LYS A 129 6.49 -24.28 26.57
CA LYS A 129 7.09 -24.82 25.35
C LYS A 129 7.82 -26.11 25.67
N ASP A 130 7.30 -27.23 25.22
CA ASP A 130 7.96 -28.53 25.35
C ASP A 130 8.65 -28.93 24.04
N HIS A 131 9.79 -29.61 24.17
CA HIS A 131 10.55 -30.12 23.05
C HIS A 131 10.14 -31.56 22.75
N ILE A 132 9.71 -31.85 21.52
CA ILE A 132 9.39 -33.20 21.07
C ILE A 132 10.64 -34.08 21.21
N ILE A 133 11.72 -33.70 20.53
CA ILE A 133 13.05 -34.25 20.73
C ILE A 133 13.70 -33.45 21.87
N PRO A 134 14.02 -34.06 23.02
CA PRO A 134 14.64 -33.36 24.13
C PRO A 134 15.97 -32.70 23.75
N VAL A 135 16.32 -31.60 24.41
CA VAL A 135 17.61 -30.92 24.23
C VAL A 135 18.79 -31.87 24.45
N LYS A 136 18.69 -32.78 25.44
CA LYS A 136 19.73 -33.79 25.71
C LYS A 136 19.93 -34.77 24.55
N ALA A 137 18.91 -34.98 23.73
CA ALA A 137 18.96 -35.83 22.53
C ALA A 137 19.26 -35.01 21.25
N GLY A 138 19.72 -33.76 21.38
CA GLY A 138 20.05 -32.89 20.24
C GLY A 138 18.85 -32.16 19.64
N GLY A 139 17.69 -32.16 20.31
CA GLY A 139 16.52 -31.42 19.88
C GLY A 139 16.76 -29.91 19.90
N ALA A 140 16.46 -29.26 18.78
CA ALA A 140 16.66 -27.82 18.62
C ALA A 140 15.41 -27.03 19.03
N TYR A 141 15.60 -25.74 19.34
CA TYR A 141 14.51 -24.83 19.66
C TYR A 141 13.85 -24.26 18.39
N THR A 142 13.15 -25.13 17.66
CA THR A 142 12.58 -24.83 16.34
C THR A 142 11.07 -25.10 16.29
N ARG A 143 10.35 -24.45 15.37
CA ARG A 143 8.89 -24.58 15.24
C ARG A 143 8.35 -26.00 15.04
N ASN A 144 9.11 -26.89 14.41
CA ASN A 144 8.76 -28.30 14.22
C ASN A 144 9.13 -29.20 15.40
N ASN A 145 9.89 -28.69 16.37
CA ASN A 145 10.30 -29.44 17.56
C ASN A 145 9.65 -28.91 18.84
N ILE A 146 8.91 -27.80 18.79
CA ILE A 146 8.25 -27.19 19.94
C ILE A 146 6.73 -27.32 19.85
N ILE A 147 6.11 -27.75 20.95
CA ILE A 147 4.65 -27.88 21.10
C ILE A 147 4.16 -27.32 22.44
N PRO A 148 2.88 -26.88 22.52
CA PRO A 148 2.32 -26.35 23.75
C PRO A 148 2.01 -27.45 24.75
N CYS A 149 2.56 -27.33 25.95
CA CYS A 149 2.45 -28.32 27.00
C CYS A 149 2.28 -27.67 28.37
N CYS A 150 1.35 -28.14 29.20
CA CYS A 150 1.22 -27.61 30.57
C CYS A 150 2.47 -27.95 31.40
N LYS A 151 2.74 -27.15 32.43
CA LYS A 151 3.92 -27.33 33.30
C LYS A 151 4.05 -28.74 33.90
N SER A 152 2.95 -29.39 34.26
CA SER A 152 2.96 -30.75 34.85
C SER A 152 3.45 -31.81 33.85
N CYS A 153 2.84 -31.87 32.66
CA CYS A 153 3.28 -32.76 31.59
C CYS A 153 4.71 -32.49 31.15
N ASN A 154 5.09 -31.22 30.95
CA ASN A 154 6.45 -30.84 30.54
C ASN A 154 7.49 -31.31 31.58
N SER A 155 7.21 -31.07 32.86
CA SER A 155 8.09 -31.53 33.96
C SER A 155 8.14 -33.04 34.10
N SER A 156 7.02 -33.75 33.86
CA SER A 156 6.96 -35.21 33.92
C SER A 156 7.71 -35.86 32.76
N LYS A 157 7.55 -35.33 31.54
CA LYS A 157 8.30 -35.79 30.35
C LYS A 157 9.80 -35.54 30.51
N ASN A 158 10.19 -34.32 30.91
CA ASN A 158 11.58 -33.93 31.10
C ASN A 158 12.44 -34.28 29.87
N SER A 159 13.41 -35.18 30.03
CA SER A 159 14.36 -35.57 29.00
C SER A 159 14.01 -36.90 28.34
N ASN A 160 12.84 -37.47 28.64
CA ASN A 160 12.38 -38.72 28.03
C ASN A 160 11.95 -38.48 26.58
N ASP A 161 12.03 -39.55 25.79
CA ASP A 161 11.42 -39.59 24.46
C ASP A 161 9.92 -39.31 24.56
N MET A 162 9.40 -38.53 23.61
CA MET A 162 8.02 -38.08 23.63
C MET A 162 7.02 -39.22 23.53
N LEU A 163 7.24 -40.14 22.60
CA LEU A 163 6.32 -41.23 22.33
C LEU A 163 6.36 -42.22 23.50
N GLU A 164 7.56 -42.68 23.86
CA GLU A 164 7.72 -43.67 24.93
C GLU A 164 7.20 -43.17 26.29
N TRP A 165 7.34 -41.87 26.57
CA TRP A 165 6.78 -41.27 27.77
C TRP A 165 5.26 -41.16 27.68
N TYR A 166 4.73 -40.66 26.57
CA TYR A 166 3.31 -40.35 26.44
C TYR A 166 2.44 -41.61 26.47
N GLU A 167 2.87 -42.69 25.82
CA GLU A 167 2.17 -44.00 25.82
C GLU A 167 2.00 -44.59 27.22
N LYS A 168 2.86 -44.23 28.16
CA LYS A 168 2.82 -44.71 29.55
C LYS A 168 1.93 -43.84 30.46
N GLN A 169 1.38 -42.74 29.97
CA GLN A 169 0.58 -41.83 30.79
C GLN A 169 -0.87 -42.33 30.93
N PRO A 170 -1.51 -42.13 32.10
CA PRO A 170 -2.91 -42.52 32.30
C PRO A 170 -3.89 -41.74 31.43
N PHE A 171 -3.46 -40.60 30.88
CA PHE A 171 -4.22 -39.74 29.98
C PHE A 171 -3.81 -39.88 28.51
N PHE A 172 -3.07 -40.95 28.16
CA PHE A 172 -2.70 -41.23 26.78
C PHE A 172 -3.93 -41.25 25.86
N SER A 173 -3.79 -40.62 24.70
CA SER A 173 -4.82 -40.57 23.66
C SER A 173 -4.15 -40.65 22.30
N GLN A 174 -4.54 -41.65 21.51
CA GLN A 174 -4.07 -41.83 20.15
C GLN A 174 -4.41 -40.61 19.28
N ASP A 175 -5.63 -40.08 19.36
CA ASP A 175 -6.05 -38.89 18.61
C ASP A 175 -5.14 -37.67 18.86
N ARG A 176 -4.67 -37.50 20.11
CA ARG A 176 -3.75 -36.43 20.47
C ARG A 176 -2.33 -36.68 19.97
N LEU A 177 -1.87 -37.93 20.00
CA LEU A 177 -0.60 -38.33 19.42
C LEU A 177 -0.60 -38.09 17.90
N ASP A 178 -1.66 -38.52 17.22
CA ASP A 178 -1.86 -38.31 15.78
C ASP A 178 -1.86 -36.81 15.47
N LYS A 179 -2.56 -35.99 16.27
CA LYS A 179 -2.55 -34.54 16.12
C LYS A 179 -1.16 -33.91 16.30
N ILE A 180 -0.31 -34.45 17.16
CA ILE A 180 1.10 -34.01 17.30
C ILE A 180 1.87 -34.34 16.02
N TYR A 181 1.74 -35.57 15.49
CA TYR A 181 2.40 -35.95 14.24
C TYR A 181 1.89 -35.16 13.04
N GLU A 182 0.59 -34.88 12.96
CA GLU A 182 0.00 -34.01 11.94
C GLU A 182 0.56 -32.59 12.00
N TYR A 183 0.68 -32.01 13.19
CA TYR A 183 1.30 -30.70 13.40
C TYR A 183 2.75 -30.70 12.89
N VAL A 184 3.57 -31.65 13.34
CA VAL A 184 4.98 -31.74 12.94
C VAL A 184 5.10 -31.95 11.43
N GLY A 185 4.29 -32.84 10.85
CA GLY A 185 4.26 -33.09 9.42
C GLY A 185 3.85 -31.86 8.62
N PHE A 186 2.86 -31.11 9.09
CA PHE A 186 2.44 -29.83 8.49
C PHE A 186 3.58 -28.80 8.51
N ILE A 187 4.22 -28.60 9.66
CA ILE A 187 5.32 -27.64 9.80
C ILE A 187 6.52 -28.05 8.93
N ASN A 188 6.89 -29.34 8.91
CA ASN A 188 7.98 -29.82 8.05
C ASN A 188 7.70 -29.57 6.55
N ARG A 189 6.45 -29.78 6.10
CA ARG A 189 6.05 -29.44 4.73
C ARG A 189 6.17 -27.94 4.47
N LEU A 190 5.71 -27.10 5.40
CA LEU A 190 5.81 -25.65 5.27
C LEU A 190 7.26 -25.17 5.19
N MET A 191 8.13 -25.66 6.07
CA MET A 191 9.57 -25.35 6.05
C MET A 191 10.27 -25.83 4.77
N SER A 192 9.81 -26.94 4.16
CA SER A 192 10.35 -27.43 2.89
C SER A 192 10.03 -26.53 1.68
N VAL A 193 8.96 -25.72 1.78
CA VAL A 193 8.61 -24.69 0.79
C VAL A 193 9.42 -23.42 1.07
N GLU A 194 9.49 -22.99 2.33
CA GLU A 194 10.26 -21.82 2.75
C GLU A 194 11.75 -21.95 2.37
N THR A 195 12.37 -23.11 2.53
CA THR A 195 13.78 -23.34 2.15
C THR A 195 14.07 -23.26 0.65
N ARG A 196 13.06 -23.37 -0.21
CA ARG A 196 13.21 -23.14 -1.67
C ARG A 196 13.15 -21.66 -2.05
N GLU A 197 12.62 -20.81 -1.16
CA GLU A 197 12.45 -19.37 -1.37
C GLU A 197 13.35 -18.51 -0.44
N SER A 198 13.89 -19.08 0.64
CA SER A 198 14.54 -18.33 1.73
C SER A 198 16.07 -18.25 1.58
N THR A 199 16.51 -17.20 0.88
CA THR A 199 17.77 -16.53 1.25
C THR A 199 17.39 -15.33 2.10
N SER A 200 17.48 -15.45 3.43
CA SER A 200 17.05 -14.39 4.34
C SER A 200 17.97 -13.17 4.20
N LEU A 201 17.40 -12.06 3.75
CA LEU A 201 18.06 -10.75 3.67
C LEU A 201 18.09 -10.10 5.07
N ILE A 202 19.26 -10.01 5.71
CA ILE A 202 19.41 -9.27 6.97
C ILE A 202 19.57 -7.78 6.62
N THR A 203 18.84 -6.91 7.33
CA THR A 203 19.04 -5.45 7.25
C THR A 203 20.40 -5.12 7.85
N THR A 204 21.39 -4.78 7.02
CA THR A 204 22.75 -4.47 7.49
C THR A 204 22.94 -2.99 7.78
N LYS A 205 22.14 -2.12 7.16
CA LYS A 205 22.26 -0.67 7.35
C LYS A 205 20.92 0.03 7.21
N ILE A 206 20.56 0.83 8.21
CA ILE A 206 19.46 1.79 8.14
C ILE A 206 20.10 3.17 8.01
N ILE A 207 19.95 3.80 6.83
CA ILE A 207 20.45 5.15 6.58
C ILE A 207 19.26 6.10 6.54
N LYS A 208 19.23 7.08 7.43
CA LYS A 208 18.28 8.19 7.31
C LYS A 208 18.76 9.12 6.20
N LYS A 209 18.05 9.13 5.07
CA LYS A 209 18.30 10.04 3.94
C LYS A 209 17.32 11.21 3.99
N GLU A 210 17.79 12.37 3.59
CA GLU A 210 16.99 13.58 3.42
C GLU A 210 16.82 13.87 1.94
N VAL A 211 15.58 14.13 1.53
CA VAL A 211 15.23 14.64 0.21
C VAL A 211 14.95 16.13 0.38
N PRO A 212 15.75 17.02 -0.24
CA PRO A 212 15.52 18.45 -0.14
C PRO A 212 14.20 18.85 -0.84
N PRO A 213 13.60 19.98 -0.44
CA PRO A 213 12.46 20.58 -1.12
C PRO A 213 12.66 20.70 -2.64
N ASP A 214 11.69 20.22 -3.43
CA ASP A 214 11.69 20.35 -4.90
C ASP A 214 11.00 21.64 -5.33
N VAL A 215 11.77 22.58 -5.87
CA VAL A 215 11.30 23.91 -6.29
C VAL A 215 10.30 23.83 -7.45
N THR A 216 10.41 22.83 -8.34
CA THR A 216 9.47 22.65 -9.45
C THR A 216 8.11 22.19 -8.94
N ALA A 217 8.10 21.26 -7.99
CA ALA A 217 6.87 20.84 -7.30
C ALA A 217 6.21 22.01 -6.57
N GLN A 218 7.00 22.88 -5.92
CA GLN A 218 6.50 24.11 -5.28
C GLN A 218 5.89 25.09 -6.30
N ILE A 219 6.55 25.34 -7.43
CA ILE A 219 6.03 26.22 -8.49
C ILE A 219 4.72 25.66 -9.06
N PHE A 220 4.67 24.36 -9.35
CA PHE A 220 3.46 23.72 -9.87
C PHE A 220 2.30 23.79 -8.88
N TRP A 221 2.57 23.54 -7.60
CA TRP A 221 1.60 23.69 -6.51
C TRP A 221 1.05 25.12 -6.41
N LEU A 222 1.92 26.12 -6.47
CA LEU A 222 1.54 27.54 -6.42
C LEU A 222 0.72 27.95 -7.65
N LYS A 223 1.07 27.46 -8.84
CA LYS A 223 0.29 27.67 -10.08
C LYS A 223 -1.13 27.07 -10.01
N ASN A 224 -1.32 25.99 -9.24
CA ASN A 224 -2.64 25.38 -9.02
C ASN A 224 -3.44 26.07 -7.92
N ARG A 225 -2.83 26.43 -6.77
CA ARG A 225 -3.55 27.02 -5.61
C ARG A 225 -3.66 28.55 -5.62
N LYS A 226 -2.76 29.25 -6.29
CA LYS A 226 -2.76 30.71 -6.41
C LYS A 226 -2.55 31.14 -7.87
N PRO A 227 -3.43 30.71 -8.79
CA PRO A 227 -3.24 30.91 -10.22
C PRO A 227 -3.11 32.39 -10.61
N GLY A 228 -3.85 33.29 -9.95
CA GLY A 228 -3.80 34.74 -10.23
C GLY A 228 -2.46 35.41 -9.87
N GLN A 229 -1.66 34.81 -8.99
CA GLN A 229 -0.35 35.35 -8.59
C GLN A 229 0.82 34.64 -9.30
N TRP A 230 0.64 33.40 -9.74
CA TRP A 230 1.74 32.52 -10.16
C TRP A 230 1.64 31.98 -11.60
N ARG A 231 0.52 32.15 -12.31
CA ARG A 231 0.46 31.83 -13.74
C ARG A 231 1.20 32.90 -14.55
N ASP A 232 1.98 32.45 -15.53
CA ASP A 232 2.82 33.32 -16.37
C ASP A 232 1.99 34.29 -17.24
N LYS A 233 0.72 33.97 -17.48
CA LYS A 233 -0.24 34.82 -18.19
C LYS A 233 -1.22 35.42 -17.19
N GLN A 234 -0.96 36.66 -16.76
CA GLN A 234 -1.91 37.46 -16.00
C GLN A 234 -2.69 38.32 -16.98
N ASP A 235 -3.99 38.08 -17.13
CA ASP A 235 -4.88 39.03 -17.82
C ASP A 235 -5.07 40.22 -16.87
N ILE A 236 -4.22 41.24 -17.01
CA ILE A 236 -4.37 42.50 -16.27
C ILE A 236 -5.51 43.27 -16.94
N GLU A 237 -6.72 43.17 -16.38
CA GLU A 237 -7.80 44.10 -16.72
C GLU A 237 -7.33 45.53 -16.42
N HIS A 238 -6.99 46.29 -17.46
CA HIS A 238 -6.78 47.72 -17.34
C HIS A 238 -8.16 48.38 -17.19
N SER A 239 -8.70 48.44 -15.97
CA SER A 239 -9.83 49.33 -15.65
C SER A 239 -9.33 50.76 -15.47
N GLY A 240 -8.68 51.29 -16.50
CA GLY A 240 -8.40 52.71 -16.64
C GLY A 240 -9.34 53.27 -17.68
N ASN A 241 -10.18 54.23 -17.31
CA ASN A 241 -10.80 55.10 -18.31
C ASN A 241 -9.66 55.77 -19.06
N MET A 242 -9.30 55.23 -20.22
CA MET A 242 -8.40 55.92 -21.15
C MET A 242 -9.17 57.13 -21.65
N THR A 243 -8.97 58.28 -21.00
CA THR A 243 -9.30 59.56 -21.59
C THR A 243 -8.36 59.74 -22.78
N VAL A 244 -8.75 59.20 -23.93
CA VAL A 244 -8.13 59.55 -25.20
C VAL A 244 -8.42 61.03 -25.39
N ASN A 245 -7.44 61.87 -25.09
CA ASN A 245 -7.49 63.28 -25.43
C ASN A 245 -7.37 63.35 -26.95
N ASN A 246 -8.50 63.20 -27.65
CA ASN A 246 -8.60 63.38 -29.08
C ASN A 246 -8.70 64.89 -29.34
N PRO A 247 -7.62 65.55 -29.79
CA PRO A 247 -7.63 67.00 -30.02
C PRO A 247 -8.58 67.43 -31.14
N TYR A 248 -9.16 66.47 -31.87
CA TYR A 248 -10.11 66.71 -32.95
C TYR A 248 -11.55 66.35 -32.58
N LYS A 249 -11.84 66.08 -31.29
CA LYS A 249 -13.16 65.64 -30.83
C LYS A 249 -14.27 66.64 -31.15
N ASP A 250 -13.92 67.93 -31.23
CA ASP A 250 -14.87 69.02 -31.45
C ASP A 250 -14.82 69.59 -32.88
N LEU A 251 -14.04 68.97 -33.79
CA LEU A 251 -14.01 69.38 -35.20
C LEU A 251 -15.12 68.70 -35.99
N SER A 252 -15.75 69.46 -36.89
CA SER A 252 -16.71 68.93 -37.85
C SER A 252 -16.04 68.09 -38.93
N THR A 253 -16.80 67.19 -39.56
CA THR A 253 -16.33 66.36 -40.67
C THR A 253 -15.77 67.16 -41.85
N GLU A 254 -16.21 68.39 -42.05
CA GLU A 254 -15.71 69.25 -43.14
C GLU A 254 -14.38 69.92 -42.77
N GLU A 255 -14.15 70.26 -41.50
CA GLU A 255 -12.87 70.79 -41.02
C GLU A 255 -11.78 69.71 -41.02
N LEU A 256 -12.14 68.46 -40.67
CA LEU A 256 -11.25 67.31 -40.77
C LEU A 256 -10.80 67.04 -42.22
N LYS A 257 -11.71 67.18 -43.20
CA LYS A 257 -11.38 67.02 -44.63
C LYS A 257 -10.45 68.13 -45.13
N ARG A 258 -10.65 69.37 -44.70
CA ARG A 258 -9.75 70.49 -45.06
C ARG A 258 -8.34 70.30 -44.51
N LEU A 259 -8.21 69.87 -43.26
CA LEU A 259 -6.91 69.58 -42.65
C LEU A 259 -6.16 68.44 -43.36
N ALA A 260 -6.88 67.42 -43.84
CA ALA A 260 -6.30 66.32 -44.61
C ALA A 260 -5.90 66.73 -46.05
N GLN A 261 -6.49 67.80 -46.59
CA GLN A 261 -6.14 68.32 -47.92
C GLN A 261 -4.98 69.31 -47.87
N MET A 262 -4.78 70.01 -46.76
CA MET A 262 -3.65 70.93 -46.55
C MET A 262 -2.31 70.20 -46.36
N SER A 263 -2.30 68.91 -46.01
CA SER A 263 -1.06 68.14 -45.79
C SER A 263 -0.38 67.66 -47.08
N ASP A 264 -1.06 67.77 -48.22
CA ASP A 264 -0.56 67.28 -49.52
C ASP A 264 0.11 68.40 -50.36
N GLU A 265 0.07 69.66 -49.91
CA GLU A 265 0.62 70.81 -50.66
C GLU A 265 2.03 71.27 -50.18
N ASP A 266 2.56 70.72 -49.09
CA ASP A 266 3.90 71.06 -48.55
C ASP A 266 4.94 69.91 -48.66
N GLY A 267 4.77 69.01 -49.65
CA GLY A 267 5.69 67.90 -49.95
C GLY A 267 6.57 68.14 -51.17
#